data_AF-A0A1V6B3S6-F1
#
_entry.id   AF-A0A1V6B3S6-F1
#
_cell.length_a   1.000
_cell.length_b   1.000
_cell.length_c   1.000
_cell.angle_alpha   90.00
_cell.angle_beta   90.00
_cell.angle_gamma   90.00
#
_symmetry.space_group_name_H-M   'P 1'
#
loop_
_entity.id
_entity.type
_entity.pdbx_description
1 polymer ?
#
loop_
_entity_poly.entity_id
_entity_poly.type
_entity_poly.pdbx_seq_one_letter_code
_entity_poly.pdbx_strand_id
1 'polypeptide(L)' 'MSMTKDQEALYRRTLDDVKKQLDQLDEEVEIELQKVRLRLAELQESKKSLKKVYEGIANLLGIEMEKEADEDQAAAISKV' A
#
# COMPACT_ATOMS: atom_id res chain seq x y z
N MET A 1 41.05 7.09 -25.43
CA MET A 1 40.25 6.99 -26.66
C MET A 1 38.95 7.74 -26.42
N SER A 2 38.59 8.69 -27.28
CA SER A 2 37.31 9.40 -27.20
C SER A 2 36.22 8.57 -27.86
N MET A 3 35.03 8.55 -27.26
CA MET A 3 33.87 7.86 -27.78
C MET A 3 33.51 8.40 -29.18
N THR A 4 33.07 7.52 -30.09
CA THR A 4 32.59 7.96 -31.42
C THR A 4 31.18 8.54 -31.31
N LYS A 5 30.77 9.35 -32.29
CA LYS A 5 29.42 9.95 -32.31
C LYS A 5 28.30 8.89 -32.35
N ASP A 6 28.55 7.77 -33.03
CA ASP A 6 27.58 6.67 -33.12
C ASP A 6 27.44 5.93 -31.78
N GLN A 7 28.55 5.77 -31.05
CA GLN A 7 28.53 5.23 -29.68
C GLN A 7 27.76 6.17 -28.74
N GLU A 8 27.97 7.49 -28.86
CA GLU A 8 27.24 8.48 -28.07
C GLU A 8 25.72 8.42 -28.34
N ALA A 9 25.32 8.33 -29.61
CA ALA A 9 23.91 8.23 -29.98
C ALA A 9 23.26 6.95 -29.44
N LEU A 10 23.96 5.81 -29.49
CA LEU A 10 23.49 4.56 -28.92
C LEU A 10 23.29 4.68 -27.41
N TYR A 11 24.28 5.20 -26.67
CA TYR A 11 24.18 5.36 -25.22
C TYR A 11 23.06 6.32 -24.81
N ARG A 12 22.87 7.43 -25.54
CA ARG A 12 21.74 8.35 -25.29
C ARG A 12 20.40 7.64 -25.44
N ARG A 13 20.22 6.86 -26.51
CA ARG A 13 19.01 6.09 -26.71
C ARG A 13 18.78 5.06 -25.61
N THR A 14 19.82 4.32 -25.22
CA THR A 14 19.74 3.37 -24.11
C THR A 14 19.36 4.07 -22.81
N LEU A 15 19.90 5.26 -22.54
CA LEU A 15 19.56 6.03 -21.35
C LEU A 15 18.09 6.46 -21.35
N ASP A 16 17.57 6.93 -22.49
CA ASP A 16 16.15 7.29 -22.62
C ASP A 16 15.23 6.07 -22.44
N ASP A 17 15.62 4.90 -22.97
CA ASP A 17 14.85 3.67 -22.81
C ASP A 17 14.86 3.18 -21.35
N VAL A 18 16.01 3.21 -20.68
CA VAL A 18 16.11 2.89 -19.24
C VAL A 18 15.28 3.86 -18.41
N LYS A 19 15.29 5.16 -18.73
CA LYS A 19 14.48 6.14 -18.01
C LYS A 19 12.98 5.83 -18.12
N LYS A 20 12.51 5.47 -19.32
CA LYS A 20 11.10 5.05 -19.51
C LYS A 20 10.76 3.79 -18.70
N GLN A 21 11.69 2.84 -18.60
CA GLN A 21 11.47 1.64 -17.78
C GLN A 21 11.39 1.98 -16.29
N LEU A 22 12.18 2.93 -15.81
CA LEU A 22 12.08 3.42 -14.44
C LEU A 22 10.72 4.10 -14.19
N ASP A 23 10.30 4.98 -15.10
CA ASP A 23 9.01 5.66 -14.98
C ASP A 23 7.83 4.65 -14.96
N GLN A 24 7.94 3.56 -15.73
CA GLN A 24 6.95 2.46 -15.72
C GLN A 24 6.95 1.68 -14.40
N LEU A 25 8.13 1.40 -13.84
CA LEU A 25 8.23 0.73 -12.54
C LEU A 25 7.62 1.59 -11.42
N ASP A 26 7.82 2.91 -11.46
CA ASP A 26 7.19 3.82 -10.49
C ASP A 26 5.66 3.79 -10.58
N GLU A 27 5.09 3.71 -11.79
CA GLU A 27 3.65 3.56 -12.01
C GLU A 27 3.12 2.22 -11.47
N GLU A 28 3.84 1.12 -11.73
CA GLU A 28 3.49 -0.20 -11.20
C GLU A 28 3.51 -0.23 -9.67
N VAL A 29 4.50 0.41 -9.04
CA VAL A 29 4.59 0.53 -7.58
C VAL A 29 3.38 1.27 -7.01
N GLU A 30 2.99 2.41 -7.60
CA GLU A 30 1.82 3.16 -7.11
C GLU A 30 0.52 2.35 -7.25
N ILE A 31 0.36 1.60 -8.35
CA ILE A 31 -0.79 0.71 -8.54
C ILE A 31 -0.85 -0.35 -7.44
N GLU A 32 0.27 -1.00 -7.12
CA GLU A 32 0.32 -2.00 -6.05
C GLU A 32 0.06 -1.39 -4.66
N LEU A 33 0.59 -0.18 -4.39
CA LEU A 33 0.29 0.55 -3.17
C LEU A 33 -1.22 0.85 -3.03
N GLN A 34 -1.89 1.21 -4.11
CA GLN A 34 -3.35 1.41 -4.10
C GLN A 34 -4.10 0.12 -3.77
N LYS A 35 -3.70 -1.03 -4.34
CA LYS A 35 -4.30 -2.33 -4.01
C LYS A 35 -4.11 -2.68 -2.53
N VAL A 36 -2.93 -2.43 -1.97
CA VAL A 36 -2.65 -2.65 -0.54
C VAL A 36 -3.54 -1.75 0.32
N ARG A 37 -3.69 -0.46 -0.02
CA ARG A 37 -4.58 0.47 0.69
C ARG A 37 -6.02 -0.02 0.71
N LEU A 38 -6.55 -0.45 -0.45
CA LEU A 38 -7.91 -1.01 -0.55
C LEU A 38 -8.05 -2.26 0.31
N ARG A 39 -7.10 -3.20 0.24
CA ARG A 39 -7.14 -4.43 1.02
C ARG A 39 -7.10 -4.17 2.52
N LEU A 40 -6.30 -3.20 2.97
CA LEU A 40 -6.26 -2.80 4.37
C LEU A 40 -7.59 -2.24 4.85
N ALA A 41 -8.26 -1.41 4.04
CA ALA A 41 -9.58 -0.88 4.37
C ALA A 41 -10.61 -2.01 4.53
N GLU A 42 -10.65 -2.96 3.59
CA GLU A 42 -11.54 -4.14 3.67
C GLU A 42 -11.31 -4.97 4.94
N LEU A 43 -10.05 -5.19 5.31
CA LEU A 43 -9.67 -5.96 6.50
C LEU A 43 -10.06 -5.23 7.78
N GLN A 44 -9.88 -3.90 7.84
CA GLN A 44 -10.30 -3.08 8.97
C GLN A 44 -11.82 -3.09 9.13
N GLU A 45 -12.57 -2.95 8.04
CA GLU A 45 -14.03 -3.04 8.07
C GLU A 45 -14.50 -4.42 8.54
N SER A 46 -13.90 -5.49 8.02
CA SER A 46 -14.19 -6.87 8.44
C SER A 46 -13.92 -7.09 9.93
N LYS A 47 -12.76 -6.60 10.43
CA LYS A 47 -12.41 -6.67 11.86
C LYS A 47 -13.44 -5.94 12.71
N LYS A 48 -13.84 -4.73 12.31
CA LYS A 48 -14.85 -3.93 13.01
C LYS A 48 -16.21 -4.63 13.05
N SER A 49 -16.62 -5.25 11.94
CA SER A 49 -17.86 -6.04 11.89
C SER A 49 -17.82 -7.22 12.86
N LEU A 50 -16.73 -8.00 12.84
CA LEU A 50 -16.54 -9.12 13.76
C LEU A 50 -16.50 -8.68 15.22
N LYS A 51 -15.84 -7.55 15.53
CA LYS A 51 -15.82 -6.98 16.89
C LYS A 51 -17.23 -6.67 17.38
N LYS A 52 -18.09 -6.08 16.55
CA LYS A 52 -19.51 -5.83 16.91
C LYS A 52 -20.28 -7.12 17.18
N VAL A 53 -20.06 -8.16 16.37
CA VAL A 53 -20.69 -9.48 16.59
C VAL A 53 -20.22 -10.07 17.91
N TYR A 54 -18.91 -10.03 18.17
CA TYR A 54 -18.31 -10.51 19.41
C TYR A 54 -18.87 -9.77 20.63
N GLU A 55 -18.91 -8.44 20.59
CA GLU A 55 -19.52 -7.60 21.63
C GLU A 55 -21.00 -7.95 21.86
N GLY A 56 -21.77 -8.17 20.78
CA GLY A 56 -23.16 -8.60 20.87
C GLY A 56 -23.32 -9.93 21.59
N ILE A 57 -22.49 -10.92 21.27
CA ILE A 57 -22.50 -12.24 21.92
C ILE A 57 -22.05 -12.14 23.39
N ALA A 58 -20.99 -11.38 23.68
CA ALA A 58 -20.50 -11.17 25.04
C ALA A 58 -21.58 -10.54 25.94
N ASN A 59 -22.30 -9.54 25.42
CA ASN A 59 -23.42 -8.91 26.12
C ASN A 59 -24.56 -9.90 26.40
N LEU A 60 -24.90 -10.78 25.45
CA LEU A 60 -25.91 -11.82 25.66
C LEU A 60 -25.51 -12.83 26.73
N LEU A 61 -24.21 -13.10 26.86
CA LEU A 61 -23.65 -14.00 27.88
C LEU A 61 -23.37 -13.33 29.22
N GLY A 62 -23.58 -12.01 29.34
CA GLY A 62 -23.29 -11.25 30.55
C GLY A 62 -21.79 -11.11 30.87
N ILE A 63 -20.93 -11.23 29.85
CA ILE A 63 -19.48 -11.07 29.98
C ILE A 63 -19.15 -9.58 29.88
N GLU A 64 -18.62 -8.99 30.94
CA GLU A 64 -18.08 -7.62 30.88
C GLU A 64 -16.82 -7.59 30.02
N MET A 65 -16.83 -6.71 29.02
CA MET A 65 -15.73 -6.52 28.08
C MET A 65 -14.99 -5.22 28.36
N GLU A 66 -13.66 -5.26 28.41
CA GLU A 66 -12.86 -4.04 28.31
C GLU A 66 -13.00 -3.48 26.89
N LYS A 67 -13.42 -2.21 26.79
CA LYS A 67 -13.45 -1.50 25.52
C LYS A 67 -12.02 -1.23 25.09
N GLU A 68 -11.46 -2.07 24.23
CA GLU A 68 -10.26 -1.70 23.49
C GLU A 68 -10.57 -0.44 22.68
N ALA A 69 -9.88 0.66 22.99
CA ALA A 69 -9.88 1.85 22.16
C ALA A 69 -9.44 1.42 20.75
N ASP A 70 -10.30 1.67 19.76
CA ASP A 70 -9.95 1.49 18.36
C ASP A 70 -8.88 2.55 18.02
N GLU A 71 -7.62 2.28 18.37
CA GLU A 71 -6.51 3.03 17.82
C GLU A 71 -6.42 2.65 16.34
N ASP A 72 -7.03 3.50 15.52
CA ASP A 72 -6.97 3.46 14.06
C ASP A 72 -5.51 3.48 13.59
N GLN A 73 -4.90 2.30 13.45
CA GLN A 73 -3.57 2.12 12.84
C GLN A 73 -3.53 2.59 11.37
N ALA A 74 -4.67 2.99 10.79
CA ALA A 74 -4.75 3.67 9.50
C ALA A 74 -3.90 4.95 9.43
N ALA A 75 -3.68 5.64 10.56
CA ALA A 75 -2.89 6.88 10.62
C ALA A 75 -1.37 6.69 10.44
N ALA A 76 -0.85 5.46 10.53
CA ALA A 76 0.59 5.22 10.42
C ALA A 76 1.09 5.15 8.95
N ILE A 77 0.20 4.87 7.98
CA ILE A 77 0.59 4.62 6.59
C ILE A 77 0.39 5.86 5.69
N SER A 78 -0.42 6.84 6.11
CA SER A 78 -0.63 8.07 5.33
C SER A 78 0.48 9.12 5.48
N LYS A 79 1.57 8.79 6.20
CA LYS A 79 2.63 9.73 6.60
C LYS A 79 4.00 9.46 5.95
N VAL A 80 4.07 8.52 5.00
CA VAL A 80 5.27 8.20 4.21
C VAL A 80 4.92 8.36 2.74
#